data_AF-A0A9D9F117-F1
#
_entry.id   AF-A0A9D9F117-F1
#
_cell.length_a   1.000
_cell.length_b   1.000
_cell.length_c   1.000
_cell.angle_alpha   90.00
_cell.angle_beta   90.00
_cell.angle_gamma   90.00
#
_symmetry.space_group_name_H-M   'P 1'
#
loop_
_entity.id
_entity.type
_entity.pdbx_description
1 polymer ?
#
loop_
_entity_poly.entity_id
_entity_poly.type
_entity_poly.pdbx_seq_one_letter_code
_entity_poly.pdbx_strand_id
1 'polypeptide(L)'
;MLYGDERYIKEFAEAAVISFSEFKTNYSKYLELRNEEAFRKAGHKIKPVAQMLGLNGILEEYEYAKTLLWEEKDDTDIHISISKMDKICSSVLNELENLFDDE
;
A
#
# COMPACT_ATOMS: atom_id res chain seq x y z
N MET A 1 -6.43 18.42 22.37
CA MET A 1 -7.05 18.06 21.07
C MET A 1 -5.91 17.93 20.07
N LEU A 2 -5.53 16.70 19.70
CA LEU A 2 -4.39 16.38 18.82
C LEU A 2 -4.73 16.48 17.32
N TYR A 3 -5.99 16.79 16.97
CA TYR A 3 -6.53 16.72 15.61
C TYR A 3 -6.83 18.10 14.99
N GLY A 4 -6.37 19.20 15.60
CA GLY A 4 -6.70 20.57 15.18
C GLY A 4 -5.51 21.42 14.74
N ASP A 5 -4.33 20.83 14.59
CA ASP A 5 -3.12 21.54 14.19
C ASP A 5 -2.67 20.99 12.83
N GLU A 6 -2.91 21.78 11.78
CA GLU A 6 -2.70 21.46 10.36
C GLU A 6 -1.31 20.88 10.08
N ARG A 7 -0.32 21.24 10.91
CA ARG A 7 1.04 20.69 10.86
C ARG A 7 1.09 19.18 11.08
N TYR A 8 0.29 18.65 12.00
CA TYR A 8 0.23 17.21 12.24
C TYR A 8 -0.42 16.45 11.09
N ILE A 9 -1.41 17.07 10.43
CA ILE A 9 -2.06 16.47 9.25
C ILE A 9 -1.06 16.40 8.09
N LYS A 10 -0.28 17.46 7.90
CA LYS A 10 0.77 17.51 6.88
C LYS A 10 1.87 16.48 7.11
N GLU A 11 2.46 16.45 8.31
CA GLU A 11 3.50 15.46 8.66
C GLU A 11 2.99 14.02 8.51
N PHE A 12 1.74 13.77 8.91
CA PHE A 12 1.13 12.46 8.75
C PHE A 12 0.94 12.09 7.27
N ALA A 13 0.46 13.01 6.44
CA ALA A 13 0.26 12.74 5.03
C ALA A 13 1.59 12.53 4.29
N GLU A 14 2.63 13.32 4.58
CA GLU A 14 3.98 13.11 4.03
C GLU A 14 4.52 11.72 4.41
N ALA A 15 4.36 11.31 5.67
CA ALA A 15 4.75 9.98 6.12
C ALA A 15 3.92 8.86 5.46
N ALA A 16 2.63 9.10 5.22
CA ALA A 16 1.75 8.18 4.51
C ALA A 16 2.17 8.02 3.04
N VAL A 17 2.48 9.12 2.34
CA VAL A 17 2.96 9.10 0.94
C VAL A 17 4.22 8.26 0.82
N ILE A 18 5.20 8.45 1.72
CA ILE A 18 6.42 7.63 1.76
C ILE A 18 6.07 6.15 1.96
N SER A 19 5.21 5.86 2.94
CA SER A 19 4.84 4.48 3.29
C SER A 19 4.14 3.76 2.15
N PHE A 20 3.19 4.40 1.47
CA PHE A 20 2.47 3.81 0.33
C PHE A 20 3.36 3.66 -0.90
N SER A 21 4.25 4.62 -1.16
CA SER A 21 5.21 4.54 -2.27
C SER A 21 6.19 3.37 -2.09
N GLU A 22 6.73 3.22 -0.89
CA GLU A 22 7.59 2.08 -0.54
C GLU A 22 6.83 0.76 -0.61
N PHE A 23 5.61 0.71 -0.08
CA PHE A 23 4.79 -0.50 -0.10
C PHE A 23 4.47 -0.92 -1.52
N LYS A 24 4.01 -0.02 -2.39
CA LYS A 24 3.72 -0.27 -3.81
C LYS A 24 4.91 -0.91 -4.52
N THR A 25 6.10 -0.32 -4.34
CA THR A 25 7.34 -0.81 -4.96
C THR A 25 7.72 -2.20 -4.45
N ASN A 26 7.68 -2.40 -3.13
CA ASN A 26 8.03 -3.67 -2.51
C ASN A 26 7.01 -4.78 -2.81
N TYR A 27 5.73 -4.43 -2.93
CA TYR A 27 4.67 -5.35 -3.29
C TYR A 27 4.97 -5.99 -4.66
N SER A 28 5.17 -5.17 -5.69
CA SER A 28 5.50 -5.63 -7.04
C SER A 28 6.74 -6.51 -7.03
N LYS A 29 7.84 -5.99 -6.46
CA LYS A 29 9.13 -6.65 -6.45
C LYS A 29 9.07 -8.02 -5.77
N TYR A 30 8.47 -8.11 -4.58
CA TYR A 30 8.49 -9.35 -3.82
C TYR A 30 7.49 -10.38 -4.33
N LEU A 31 6.39 -9.94 -4.95
CA LEU A 31 5.44 -10.86 -5.58
C LEU A 31 6.05 -11.47 -6.87
N GLU A 32 6.73 -10.67 -7.69
CA GLU A 32 7.48 -11.16 -8.88
C GLU A 32 8.60 -12.14 -8.50
N LEU A 33 9.35 -11.82 -7.43
CA LEU A 33 10.42 -12.68 -6.94
C LEU A 33 9.91 -13.88 -6.13
N ARG A 34 8.60 -14.01 -5.93
CA ARG A 34 7.96 -15.02 -5.07
C ARG A 34 8.59 -15.09 -3.66
N ASN A 35 9.00 -13.94 -3.13
CA ASN A 35 9.68 -13.84 -1.84
C ASN A 35 8.65 -13.57 -0.73
N GLU A 36 8.04 -14.64 -0.22
CA GLU A 36 6.98 -14.56 0.79
C GLU A 36 7.41 -13.83 2.07
N GLU A 37 8.63 -14.07 2.56
CA GLU A 37 9.11 -13.45 3.80
C GLU A 37 9.20 -11.93 3.67
N ALA A 38 9.80 -11.45 2.57
CA ALA A 38 9.92 -10.03 2.30
C ALA A 38 8.56 -9.39 2.00
N PHE A 39 7.68 -10.11 1.29
CA PHE A 39 6.31 -9.69 1.02
C PHE A 39 5.50 -9.51 2.31
N ARG A 40 5.58 -10.46 3.24
CA ARG A 40 4.96 -10.36 4.57
C ARG A 40 5.48 -9.16 5.36
N LYS A 41 6.79 -8.91 5.33
CA LYS A 41 7.39 -7.74 6.01
C LYS A 41 6.85 -6.43 5.45
N ALA A 42 6.72 -6.31 4.13
CA ALA A 42 6.14 -5.13 3.50
C ALA A 42 4.67 -4.92 3.92
N GLY A 43 3.87 -5.99 3.90
CA GLY A 43 2.48 -5.96 4.36
C GLY A 43 2.31 -5.57 5.83
N HIS A 44 3.13 -6.13 6.72
CA HIS A 44 3.12 -5.76 8.14
C HIS A 44 3.47 -4.29 8.38
N LYS A 45 4.37 -3.72 7.57
CA LYS A 45 4.76 -2.30 7.68
C LYS A 45 3.61 -1.37 7.27
N ILE A 46 2.89 -1.67 6.19
CA ILE A 46 1.82 -0.78 5.70
C ILE A 46 0.50 -0.92 6.45
N LYS A 47 0.24 -2.10 7.04
CA LYS A 47 -1.05 -2.44 7.66
C LYS A 47 -1.56 -1.39 8.66
N PRO A 48 -0.75 -0.85 9.60
CA PRO A 48 -1.24 0.15 10.54
C PRO A 48 -1.73 1.43 9.86
N VAL A 49 -1.01 1.92 8.86
CA VAL A 49 -1.35 3.15 8.12
C VAL A 49 -2.61 2.92 7.28
N ALA A 50 -2.69 1.79 6.57
CA ALA A 50 -3.87 1.42 5.80
C ALA A 50 -5.13 1.27 6.68
N GLN A 51 -5.01 0.69 7.87
CA GLN A 51 -6.11 0.58 8.83
C GLN A 51 -6.53 1.94 9.38
N MET A 52 -5.56 2.80 9.71
CA MET A 52 -5.83 4.15 10.22
C MET A 52 -6.59 5.01 9.21
N LEU A 53 -6.31 4.82 7.91
CA LEU A 53 -6.97 5.51 6.80
C LEU A 53 -8.22 4.79 6.27
N GLY A 54 -8.60 3.63 6.82
CA GLY A 54 -9.76 2.86 6.36
C GLY A 54 -9.61 2.24 4.96
N LEU A 55 -8.38 2.04 4.49
CA LEU A 55 -8.06 1.56 3.14
C LEU A 55 -8.14 0.03 3.04
N ASN A 56 -9.35 -0.51 3.25
CA ASN A 56 -9.59 -1.95 3.26
C ASN A 56 -9.17 -2.65 1.95
N GLY A 57 -9.29 -1.98 0.80
CA GLY A 57 -8.88 -2.55 -0.49
C GLY A 57 -7.40 -2.92 -0.57
N ILE A 58 -6.51 -2.19 0.13
CA ILE A 58 -5.09 -2.55 0.23
C ILE A 58 -4.91 -3.82 1.05
N LEU A 59 -5.65 -3.94 2.16
CA LEU A 59 -5.55 -5.09 3.05
C LEU A 59 -6.09 -6.36 2.39
N GLU A 60 -7.25 -6.25 1.74
CA GLU A 60 -7.88 -7.36 1.02
C GLU A 60 -6.99 -7.86 -0.12
N GLU A 61 -6.45 -6.96 -0.93
CA GLU A 61 -5.58 -7.33 -2.04
C GLU A 61 -4.26 -7.93 -1.55
N TYR A 62 -3.69 -7.41 -0.46
CA TYR A 62 -2.52 -8.02 0.18
C TYR A 62 -2.79 -9.44 0.69
N GLU A 63 -3.93 -9.68 1.33
CA GLU A 63 -4.31 -11.01 1.79
C GLU A 63 -4.52 -11.97 0.60
N TYR A 64 -5.15 -11.51 -0.47
CA TYR A 64 -5.29 -12.26 -1.72
C TYR A 64 -3.93 -12.61 -2.34
N ALA A 65 -2.99 -11.67 -2.44
CA ALA A 65 -1.69 -11.94 -3.03
C ALA A 65 -0.85 -12.95 -2.24
N LYS A 66 -1.04 -13.06 -0.92
CA LYS A 66 -0.44 -14.16 -0.16
C LYS A 66 -0.97 -15.52 -0.60
N THR A 67 -2.25 -15.63 -0.96
CA THR A 67 -2.79 -16.90 -1.47
C THR A 67 -2.21 -17.23 -2.84
N LEU A 68 -1.91 -16.22 -3.67
CA LEU A 68 -1.21 -16.45 -4.95
C LEU A 68 0.18 -17.06 -4.77
N LEU A 69 0.94 -16.56 -3.78
CA LEU A 69 2.24 -17.12 -3.43
C LEU A 69 2.12 -18.54 -2.88
N TRP A 70 1.17 -18.76 -1.97
CA TRP A 70 0.98 -20.06 -1.32
C TRP A 70 0.48 -21.15 -2.28
N GLU A 71 -0.41 -20.79 -3.20
CA GLU A 71 -0.94 -21.70 -4.22
C GLU A 71 -0.02 -21.81 -5.46
N GLU A 72 1.15 -21.16 -5.44
CA GLU A 72 2.13 -21.15 -6.54
C GLU A 72 1.50 -20.79 -7.90
N LYS A 73 0.60 -19.79 -7.92
CA LYS A 73 -0.09 -19.35 -9.14
C LYS A 73 0.88 -18.91 -10.24
N ASP A 74 0.43 -18.92 -11.48
CA ASP A 74 1.24 -18.49 -12.61
C ASP A 74 1.51 -16.98 -12.60
N ASP A 75 2.45 -16.55 -13.44
CA ASP A 75 2.88 -15.15 -13.48
C ASP A 75 1.78 -14.20 -13.98
N THR A 76 0.76 -14.71 -14.70
CA THR A 76 -0.38 -13.90 -15.15
C THR A 76 -1.20 -13.42 -13.95
N ASP A 77 -1.53 -14.33 -13.03
CA ASP A 77 -2.27 -13.99 -11.80
C ASP A 77 -1.47 -13.02 -10.92
N ILE A 78 -0.16 -13.22 -10.82
CA ILE A 78 0.77 -12.35 -10.10
C ILE A 78 0.74 -10.93 -10.68
N HIS A 79 0.89 -10.79 -12.00
CA HIS A 79 0.86 -9.48 -12.66
C HIS A 79 -0.49 -8.79 -12.57
N ILE A 80 -1.60 -9.54 -12.59
CA ILE A 80 -2.94 -8.98 -12.36
C ILE A 80 -3.03 -8.36 -10.96
N SER A 81 -2.56 -9.08 -9.93
CA SER A 81 -2.54 -8.56 -8.56
C SER A 81 -1.65 -7.33 -8.41
N ILE A 82 -0.46 -7.34 -9.02
CA ILE A 82 0.45 -6.18 -9.04
C ILE A 82 -0.23 -4.97 -9.67
N SER A 83 -0.85 -5.14 -10.85
CA SER A 83 -1.55 -4.04 -11.54
C SER A 83 -2.71 -3.50 -10.71
N LYS A 84 -3.44 -4.37 -10.00
CA LYS A 84 -4.53 -3.95 -9.12
C LYS A 84 -4.00 -3.16 -7.93
N MET A 85 -2.97 -3.64 -7.24
CA MET A 85 -2.37 -2.94 -6.11
C MET A 85 -1.74 -1.60 -6.53
N ASP A 86 -1.09 -1.55 -7.70
CA ASP A 86 -0.52 -0.33 -8.26
C ASP A 86 -1.59 0.76 -8.46
N LYS A 87 -2.76 0.39 -9.01
CA LYS A 87 -3.90 1.31 -9.17
C LYS A 87 -4.44 1.81 -7.83
N ILE A 88 -4.60 0.92 -6.85
CA ILE A 88 -5.09 1.29 -5.52
C ILE A 88 -4.11 2.25 -4.86
N CYS A 89 -2.83 1.92 -4.81
CA CYS A 89 -1.81 2.76 -4.21
C CYS A 89 -1.68 4.10 -4.94
N SER A 90 -1.76 4.12 -6.27
CA SER A 90 -1.67 5.37 -7.03
C SER A 90 -2.88 6.28 -6.79
N SER A 91 -4.10 5.74 -6.60
CA SER A 91 -5.26 6.54 -6.17
C SER A 91 -5.02 7.17 -4.81
N VAL A 92 -4.55 6.38 -3.84
CA VAL A 92 -4.28 6.86 -2.47
C VAL A 92 -3.18 7.92 -2.47
N LEU A 93 -2.11 7.73 -3.23
CA LEU A 93 -1.02 8.70 -3.34
C LEU A 93 -1.52 10.02 -3.94
N ASN A 94 -2.29 9.96 -5.03
CA ASN A 94 -2.88 11.15 -5.64
C ASN A 94 -3.80 11.89 -4.65
N GLU A 95 -4.63 11.16 -3.90
CA GLU A 95 -5.50 11.77 -2.89
C GLU A 95 -4.68 12.43 -1.77
N LEU A 96 -3.62 11.79 -1.29
CA LEU A 96 -2.76 12.35 -0.24
C LEU A 96 -1.95 13.57 -0.70
N GLU A 97 -1.49 13.59 -1.95
CA GLU A 97 -0.76 14.72 -2.54
C GLU A 97 -1.69 15.92 -2.77
N ASN A 98 -2.91 15.67 -3.26
CA ASN A 98 -3.91 16.73 -3.52
C ASN A 98 -4.51 17.34 -2.24
N LEU A 99 -4.29 16.76 -1.05
CA LEU A 99 -4.76 17.35 0.21
C LEU A 99 -4.12 18.72 0.52
N PHE A 100 -3.05 19.09 -0.20
CA PHE A 100 -2.27 20.31 0.06
C PHE A 100 -2.16 21.24 -1.15
N ASP A 101 -2.77 20.91 -2.29
CA ASP A 101 -2.73 21.71 -3.52
C ASP A 101 -3.90 22.73 -3.62
N ASP A 102 -4.81 22.77 -2.64
CA ASP A 102 -5.90 23.76 -2.54
C ASP A 102 -5.46 25.06 -1.80
N GLU A 103 -4.30 25.64 -2.16
CA GLU A 103 -3.89 27.03 -1.82
C GLU A 103 -3.99 27.99 -3.01
#